data_AF-A0AAW6E297-F1
#
_entry.id   AF-A0AAW6E297-F1
#
_cell.length_a   1.000
_cell.length_b   1.000
_cell.length_c   1.000
_cell.angle_alpha   90.00
_cell.angle_beta   90.00
_cell.angle_gamma   90.00
#
_symmetry.space_group_name_H-M   'P 1'
#
loop_
_entity.id
_entity.type
_entity.pdbx_description
1 polymer ?
#
loop_
_entity_poly.entity_id
_entity_poly.type
_entity_poly.pdbx_seq_one_letter_code
_entity_poly.pdbx_strand_id
1 'polypeptide(L)'
;MMKLQINPEVIKDIAEIKRYICEDLDSPIAADRIAKKIVSSYKKLKNAPFIGAPLDSIIDVKTDYRFLVCGNYLIFYKVKHDIISIYRVMNGRRDYCRQLFGTSFAQIDDNEETSEISQN
;
A
#
# COMPACT_ATOMS: atom_id res chain seq x y z
N MET A 1 -21.12 8.79 6.89
CA MET A 1 -19.71 9.12 6.55
C MET A 1 -18.81 8.18 7.32
N MET A 2 -17.81 7.58 6.69
CA MET A 2 -16.92 6.65 7.39
C MET A 2 -15.94 7.36 8.32
N LYS A 3 -15.56 6.70 9.41
CA LYS A 3 -14.55 7.15 10.37
C LYS A 3 -13.17 6.68 9.94
N LEU A 4 -12.16 7.54 10.10
CA LEU A 4 -10.76 7.17 9.88
C LEU A 4 -10.09 6.87 11.22
N GLN A 5 -9.40 5.75 11.30
CA GLN A 5 -8.44 5.44 12.34
C GLN A 5 -7.05 5.35 11.71
N ILE A 6 -6.08 5.99 12.33
CA ILE A 6 -4.71 6.07 11.81
C ILE A 6 -3.82 5.32 12.78
N ASN A 7 -3.19 4.25 12.32
CA ASN A 7 -2.19 3.55 13.10
C ASN A 7 -0.98 4.48 13.34
N PRO A 8 -0.41 4.57 14.55
CA PRO A 8 0.80 5.36 14.82
C PRO A 8 1.95 5.13 13.84
N GLU A 9 2.10 3.91 13.31
CA GLU A 9 3.12 3.59 12.29
C GLU A 9 2.98 4.43 11.01
N VAL A 10 1.76 4.85 10.64
CA VAL A 10 1.54 5.74 9.49
C VAL A 10 2.20 7.10 9.68
N ILE A 11 2.26 7.60 10.92
CA ILE A 11 2.91 8.88 11.22
C ILE A 11 4.42 8.73 11.01
N LYS A 12 5.00 7.62 11.48
CA LYS A 12 6.42 7.30 11.28
C LYS A 12 6.74 7.11 9.79
N ASP A 13 5.93 6.32 9.08
CA ASP A 13 6.06 6.09 7.65
C ASP A 13 6.09 7.42 6.86
N ILE A 14 5.15 8.33 7.11
CA ILE A 14 5.10 9.64 6.44
C ILE A 14 6.30 10.52 6.82
N ALA A 15 6.73 10.49 8.10
CA ALA A 15 7.89 11.23 8.55
C ALA A 15 9.18 10.74 7.88
N GLU A 16 9.38 9.42 7.78
CA GLU A 16 10.52 8.82 7.09
C GLU A 16 10.51 9.13 5.60
N ILE A 17 9.35 9.06 4.95
CA ILE A 17 9.19 9.45 3.54
C ILE A 17 9.59 10.91 3.35
N LYS A 18 9.08 11.80 4.21
CA LYS A 18 9.39 13.24 4.15
C LYS A 18 10.88 13.47 4.36
N ARG A 19 11.48 12.82 5.36
CA ARG A 19 12.92 12.90 5.66
C ARG A 19 13.77 12.46 4.46
N TYR A 20 13.50 11.27 3.92
CA TYR A 20 14.21 10.72 2.76
C TYR A 20 14.16 11.67 1.55
N ILE A 21 12.98 12.20 1.21
CA ILE A 21 12.87 13.11 0.06
C ILE A 21 13.55 14.47 0.34
N CYS A 22 13.47 14.96 1.58
CA CYS A 22 14.03 16.25 1.96
C CYS A 22 15.56 16.21 2.03
N GLU A 23 16.11 15.19 2.69
CA GLU A 23 17.54 15.10 3.03
C GLU A 23 18.29 14.29 1.96
N ASP A 24 17.83 13.08 1.65
CA ASP A 24 18.58 12.15 0.81
C ASP A 24 18.43 12.47 -0.69
N LEU A 25 17.33 13.14 -1.08
CA LEU A 25 17.07 13.59 -2.46
C LEU A 25 17.17 15.12 -2.64
N ASP A 26 17.57 15.85 -1.60
CA ASP A 26 17.68 17.33 -1.58
C ASP A 26 16.45 18.04 -2.17
N SER A 27 15.25 17.58 -1.81
CA SER A 27 13.99 18.08 -2.40
C SER A 27 12.92 18.41 -1.36
N PRO A 28 13.14 19.45 -0.51
CA PRO A 28 12.23 19.82 0.56
C PRO A 28 10.81 20.17 0.08
N ILE A 29 10.68 20.84 -1.06
CA ILE A 29 9.38 21.19 -1.65
C ILE A 29 8.62 19.92 -2.07
N ALA A 30 9.33 18.95 -2.66
CA ALA A 30 8.72 17.68 -3.06
C ALA A 30 8.30 16.85 -1.84
N ALA A 31 9.11 16.85 -0.78
CA ALA A 31 8.82 16.15 0.46
C ALA A 31 7.48 16.61 1.06
N ASP A 32 7.29 17.92 1.15
CA ASP A 32 6.07 18.53 1.67
C ASP A 32 4.85 18.24 0.78
N ARG A 33 5.03 18.33 -0.54
CA ARG A 33 3.98 18.03 -1.53
C ARG A 33 3.53 16.56 -1.45
N ILE A 34 4.47 15.62 -1.34
CA ILE A 34 4.20 14.19 -1.27
C ILE A 34 3.49 13.83 0.04
N ALA A 35 3.96 14.35 1.18
CA ALA A 35 3.29 14.15 2.47
C ALA A 35 1.83 14.65 2.44
N LYS A 36 1.60 15.87 1.93
CA LYS A 36 0.25 16.42 1.75
C LYS A 36 -0.60 15.55 0.82
N LYS A 37 -0.03 15.05 -0.28
CA LYS A 37 -0.72 14.16 -1.22
C LYS A 37 -1.17 12.87 -0.54
N ILE A 38 -0.30 12.20 0.22
CA ILE A 38 -0.63 10.97 0.98
C ILE A 38 -1.81 11.23 1.92
N VAL A 39 -1.72 12.30 2.73
CA VAL A 39 -2.78 12.69 3.68
C VAL A 39 -4.10 12.97 2.97
N SER A 40 -4.05 13.69 1.86
CA SER A 40 -5.24 13.97 1.06
C SER A 40 -5.86 12.70 0.47
N SER A 41 -5.03 11.73 0.05
CA SER A 41 -5.48 10.49 -0.59
C SER A 41 -6.25 9.61 0.39
N TYR A 42 -5.72 9.34 1.60
CA TYR A 42 -6.48 8.52 2.55
C TYR A 42 -7.69 9.25 3.12
N LYS A 43 -7.70 10.59 3.16
CA LYS A 43 -8.89 11.37 3.57
C LYS A 43 -10.09 11.14 2.63
N LYS A 44 -9.85 10.92 1.33
CA LYS A 44 -10.91 10.61 0.35
C LYS A 44 -11.63 9.30 0.65
N LEU A 45 -10.98 8.37 1.36
CA LEU A 45 -11.58 7.08 1.72
C LEU A 45 -12.85 7.25 2.58
N LYS A 46 -13.00 8.34 3.34
CA LYS A 46 -14.24 8.62 4.10
C LYS A 46 -15.51 8.63 3.23
N ASN A 47 -15.36 9.04 1.97
CA ASN A 47 -16.45 9.17 1.01
C ASN A 47 -16.48 7.99 0.03
N ALA A 48 -15.32 7.41 -0.27
CA ALA A 48 -15.19 6.31 -1.21
C ALA A 48 -14.25 5.22 -0.63
N PRO A 49 -14.75 4.39 0.30
CA PRO A 49 -13.92 3.46 1.08
C PRO A 49 -13.28 2.36 0.23
N PHE A 50 -13.89 2.01 -0.89
CA PHE A 50 -13.49 0.87 -1.72
C PHE A 50 -12.75 1.24 -3.00
N ILE A 51 -12.27 2.49 -3.14
CA ILE A 51 -11.51 2.96 -4.32
C ILE A 51 -10.12 2.34 -4.45
N GLY A 52 -9.55 1.80 -3.37
CA GLY A 52 -8.35 1.00 -3.45
C GLY A 52 -8.62 -0.35 -4.12
N ALA A 53 -7.58 -1.08 -4.48
CA ALA A 53 -7.72 -2.48 -4.87
C ALA A 53 -7.64 -3.39 -3.63
N PRO A 54 -8.30 -4.56 -3.62
CA PRO A 54 -7.99 -5.64 -2.69
C PRO A 54 -6.50 -6.02 -2.81
N LEU A 55 -5.82 -6.27 -1.69
CA LEU A 55 -4.41 -6.68 -1.74
C LEU A 55 -4.26 -8.13 -2.19
N ASP A 56 -5.20 -9.00 -1.80
CA ASP A 56 -5.25 -10.41 -2.21
C ASP A 56 -5.51 -10.61 -3.71
N SER A 57 -5.75 -9.55 -4.48
CA SER A 57 -5.80 -9.63 -5.95
C SER A 57 -4.42 -9.61 -6.60
N ILE A 58 -3.35 -9.32 -5.86
CA ILE A 58 -1.97 -9.21 -6.39
C ILE A 58 -0.94 -10.03 -5.60
N ILE A 59 -1.37 -10.72 -4.53
CA ILE A 59 -0.54 -11.62 -3.72
C ILE A 59 -1.29 -12.93 -3.45
N ASP A 60 -0.58 -14.03 -3.30
CA ASP A 60 -1.15 -15.35 -2.96
C ASP A 60 -1.41 -15.52 -1.45
N VAL A 61 -1.91 -14.47 -0.80
CA VAL A 61 -2.24 -14.49 0.63
C VAL A 61 -3.62 -13.89 0.81
N LYS A 62 -4.54 -14.70 1.34
CA LYS A 62 -5.88 -14.25 1.69
C LYS A 62 -5.79 -13.16 2.75
N THR A 63 -6.30 -11.98 2.43
CA THR A 63 -6.28 -10.84 3.36
C THR A 63 -7.43 -9.88 3.10
N ASP A 64 -7.86 -9.18 4.14
CA ASP A 64 -8.84 -8.09 4.07
C ASP A 64 -8.16 -6.72 3.85
N TYR A 65 -6.85 -6.69 3.64
CA TYR A 65 -6.13 -5.48 3.27
C TYR A 65 -6.56 -4.98 1.89
N ARG A 66 -6.63 -3.67 1.78
CA ARG A 66 -6.79 -2.92 0.54
C ARG A 66 -5.63 -1.95 0.42
N PHE A 67 -5.28 -1.58 -0.81
CA PHE A 67 -4.25 -0.59 -1.05
C PHE A 67 -4.73 0.50 -2.00
N LEU A 68 -4.32 1.75 -1.72
CA LEU A 68 -4.55 2.89 -2.60
C LEU A 68 -3.20 3.37 -3.13
N VAL A 69 -3.08 3.48 -4.46
CA VAL A 69 -1.89 3.99 -5.14
C VAL A 69 -1.83 5.51 -5.02
N CYS A 70 -0.71 6.03 -4.52
CA CYS A 70 -0.44 7.46 -4.36
C CYS A 70 0.95 7.80 -4.91
N GLY A 71 1.07 7.83 -6.25
CA GLY A 71 2.38 7.95 -6.90
C GLY A 71 3.20 6.69 -6.65
N ASN A 72 4.44 6.84 -6.17
CA ASN A 72 5.31 5.70 -5.83
C ASN A 72 4.98 5.05 -4.48
N TYR A 73 3.95 5.52 -3.77
CA TYR A 73 3.59 5.04 -2.44
C TYR A 73 2.25 4.31 -2.45
N LEU A 74 2.16 3.26 -1.65
CA LEU A 74 0.94 2.48 -1.39
C LEU A 74 0.44 2.79 0.01
N ILE A 75 -0.85 3.09 0.13
CA ILE A 75 -1.53 3.29 1.41
C ILE A 75 -2.31 2.01 1.72
N PHE A 76 -1.88 1.26 2.71
CA PHE A 76 -2.54 0.01 3.12
C PHE A 76 -3.58 0.28 4.19
N TYR A 77 -4.79 -0.20 3.98
CA TYR A 77 -5.92 0.04 4.86
C TYR A 77 -6.89 -1.14 4.89
N LYS A 78 -7.78 -1.14 5.89
CA LYS A 78 -8.91 -2.08 5.99
C LYS A 78 -10.21 -1.31 6.16
N VAL A 79 -11.32 -1.90 5.73
CA VAL A 79 -12.67 -1.36 5.90
C VAL A 79 -13.47 -2.35 6.75
N LYS A 80 -13.95 -1.93 7.92
CA LYS A 80 -14.77 -2.76 8.81
C LYS A 80 -15.89 -1.92 9.40
N HIS A 81 -17.15 -2.31 9.13
CA HIS A 81 -18.34 -1.56 9.51
C HIS A 81 -18.29 -0.09 9.02
N ASP A 82 -18.35 0.88 9.93
CA ASP A 82 -18.25 2.32 9.67
C ASP A 82 -16.82 2.88 9.82
N ILE A 83 -15.82 2.01 9.98
CA ILE A 83 -14.42 2.38 10.23
C ILE A 83 -13.50 1.98 9.07
N ILE A 84 -12.62 2.91 8.69
CA ILE A 84 -11.49 2.72 7.80
C ILE A 84 -10.22 2.88 8.62
N SER A 85 -9.43 1.82 8.73
CA SER A 85 -8.18 1.83 9.47
C SER A 85 -7.00 1.89 8.51
N ILE A 86 -6.22 2.98 8.55
CA ILE A 86 -4.99 3.13 7.78
C ILE A 86 -3.86 2.49 8.58
N TYR A 87 -3.25 1.44 8.03
CA TYR A 87 -2.24 0.65 8.72
C TYR A 87 -0.83 1.12 8.44
N ARG A 88 -0.48 1.32 7.17
CA ARG A 88 0.88 1.64 6.73
C ARG A 88 0.90 2.46 5.44
N VAL A 89 1.97 3.21 5.22
CA VAL A 89 2.28 3.87 3.94
C VAL A 89 3.69 3.50 3.52
N MET A 90 3.84 2.84 2.38
CA MET A 90 5.14 2.28 1.96
C MET A 90 5.45 2.65 0.52
N ASN A 91 6.73 2.69 0.16
CA ASN A 91 7.12 2.77 -1.25
C ASN A 91 6.72 1.45 -1.94
N GLY A 92 5.93 1.53 -3.02
CA GLY A 92 5.41 0.37 -3.74
C GLY A 92 6.48 -0.50 -4.42
N ARG A 93 7.73 -0.02 -4.52
CA ARG A 93 8.87 -0.79 -5.02
C ARG A 93 9.59 -1.61 -3.94
N ARG A 94 9.20 -1.49 -2.67
CA ARG A 94 9.76 -2.26 -1.56
C ARG A 94 8.89 -3.50 -1.30
N ASP A 95 9.49 -4.50 -0.66
CA ASP A 95 8.77 -5.69 -0.16
C ASP A 95 7.86 -5.31 1.01
N TYR A 96 6.64 -4.88 0.69
CA TYR A 96 5.61 -4.53 1.65
C TYR A 96 4.99 -5.77 2.30
N CYS A 97 5.07 -6.94 1.68
CA CYS A 97 4.58 -8.20 2.23
C CYS A 97 5.30 -8.54 3.55
N ARG A 98 6.63 -8.44 3.54
CA ARG A 98 7.44 -8.65 4.75
C ARG A 98 7.07 -7.69 5.87
N GLN A 99 6.75 -6.45 5.54
CA GLN A 99 6.39 -5.43 6.54
C GLN A 99 4.95 -5.58 7.07
N LEU A 100 4.02 -6.11 6.26
CA LEU A 100 2.62 -6.31 6.65
C LEU A 100 2.38 -7.63 7.38
N PHE A 101 3.12 -8.68 7.02
CA PHE A 101 2.85 -10.06 7.46
C PHE A 101 4.05 -10.75 8.12
N GLY A 102 5.20 -10.09 8.20
CA GLY A 102 6.43 -10.68 8.74
C GLY A 102 7.14 -11.67 7.81
N THR A 103 6.58 -11.95 6.64
CA THR A 103 7.13 -12.89 5.64
C THR A 103 7.03 -12.28 4.25
N SER A 104 8.04 -12.54 3.41
CA SER A 104 8.04 -12.14 2.00
C SER A 104 7.18 -13.13 1.20
N PHE A 105 6.17 -12.61 0.50
CA PHE A 105 5.37 -13.39 -0.45
C PHE A 105 5.72 -12.85 -1.83
N ALA A 106 6.88 -13.27 -2.35
CA ALA A 106 7.21 -13.02 -3.74
C ALA A 106 6.10 -13.63 -4.63
N GLN A 107 5.77 -12.97 -5.73
CA GLN A 107 4.73 -13.44 -6.64
C GLN A 107 5.07 -14.83 -7.17
N ILE A 108 4.03 -15.64 -7.35
CA ILE A 108 4.07 -16.90 -8.10
C ILE A 108 4.63 -16.57 -9.50
N ASP A 109 5.67 -17.29 -9.90
CA ASP A 109 6.14 -17.33 -11.28
C ASP A 109 5.00 -17.82 -12.18
N ASP A 110 4.55 -17.01 -13.13
CA ASP A 110 3.69 -17.42 -14.26
C ASP A 110 4.47 -18.32 -15.25
N ASN A 111 5.10 -19.39 -14.76
CA ASN A 111 5.73 -20.42 -15.58
C ASN A 111 5.22 -21.82 -15.18
N GLU A 112 3.90 -22.02 -15.22
CA GLU A 112 3.36 -23.33 -15.60
C GLU A 112 3.28 -23.38 -17.12
N GLU A 113 4.40 -23.72 -17.76
CA GLU A 113 4.41 -24.19 -19.14
C GLU A 113 3.75 -25.58 -19.14
N THR A 114 2.42 -25.58 -19.26
CA THR A 114 1.63 -26.77 -19.56
C THR A 114 2.01 -27.23 -20.97
N SER A 115 3.02 -28.10 -21.02
CA SER A 115 3.33 -28.87 -22.23
C SER A 115 2.30 -30.00 -22.36
N GLU A 116 1.12 -29.63 -22.86
CA GLU A 116 0.21 -30.58 -23.48
C GLU A 116 0.62 -30.82 -24.95
N ILE A 117 0.77 -32.11 -25.27
CA ILE A 117 0.68 -32.75 -26.60
C ILE A 117 1.94 -32.77 -27.47
N SER A 118 2.54 -33.96 -27.59
CA SER A 118 2.32 -34.78 -28.79
C SER A 118 2.70 -36.23 -28.57
N GLN A 119 1.70 -37.10 -28.78
CA GLN A 119 1.92 -38.48 -29.14
C GLN A 119 2.83 -38.54 -30.37
N ASN A 120 3.91 -39.30 -30.26
CA ASN A 120 4.44 -40.15 -31.33
C ASN A 120 5.36 -41.21 -30.72
#